data_AF-X1UGS6-F1
#
_entry.id   AF-X1UGS6-F1
#
_cell.length_a   1.000
_cell.length_b   1.000
_cell.length_c   1.000
_cell.angle_alpha   90.00
_cell.angle_beta   90.00
_cell.angle_gamma   90.00
#
_symmetry.space_group_name_H-M   'P 1'
#
loop_
_entity.id
_entity.type
_entity.pdbx_description
1 polymer ?
#
loop_
_entity_poly.entity_id
_entity_poly.type
_entity_poly.pdbx_seq_one_letter_code
_entity_poly.pdbx_strand_id
1 'polypeptide(L)'
;AGKVGLYDMGEWALEDMARYAPDLEFGVDFIPTPTGEKPTAWIGGWGIVILRGSKHPEEAWSYMEFVMSHEAAEAWVKGAVNYMKERNLVPVMPGATWFGYKDLQNLWLPQVKEELPYVYEAIGHFRTAGERAYKVYAREKNVIPAEIWKAQGDATEAAIYHNQTPKEALTERNEKLQKLLNEFYETD
;
A
#
# COMPACT_ATOMS: atom_id res chain seq x y z
N ALA A 1 -11.00 7.80 18.89
CA ALA A 1 -10.34 8.81 18.04
C ALA A 1 -9.53 9.78 18.92
N GLY A 2 -8.56 10.51 18.33
CA GLY A 2 -7.93 11.69 18.97
C GLY A 2 -6.78 11.46 19.95
N LYS A 3 -6.19 10.26 20.04
CA LYS A 3 -5.06 9.97 20.96
C LYS A 3 -3.67 9.96 20.27
N VAL A 4 -3.65 9.97 18.94
CA VAL A 4 -2.45 9.87 18.11
C VAL A 4 -2.43 11.10 17.21
N GLY A 5 -1.34 11.88 17.27
CA GLY A 5 -1.21 13.11 16.48
C GLY A 5 -0.68 12.91 15.06
N LEU A 6 0.09 11.84 14.84
CA LEU A 6 0.62 11.43 13.53
C LEU A 6 0.51 9.92 13.40
N TYR A 7 0.06 9.45 12.25
CA TYR A 7 -0.13 8.05 11.94
C TYR A 7 0.42 7.74 10.56
N ASP A 8 1.43 6.88 10.49
CA ASP A 8 2.01 6.41 9.23
C ASP A 8 1.18 5.24 8.69
N MET A 9 0.55 5.44 7.54
CA MET A 9 -0.28 4.43 6.88
C MET A 9 -0.47 4.76 5.40
N GLY A 10 -0.85 3.75 4.61
CA GLY A 10 -1.21 3.93 3.20
C GLY A 10 -2.66 4.35 2.98
N GLU A 11 -3.02 4.51 1.71
CA GLU A 11 -4.33 5.02 1.29
C GLU A 11 -5.49 4.08 1.64
N TRP A 12 -5.22 2.79 1.85
CA TRP A 12 -6.22 1.82 2.29
C TRP A 12 -6.87 2.19 3.63
N ALA A 13 -6.20 2.96 4.48
CA ALA A 13 -6.78 3.44 5.74
C ALA A 13 -7.97 4.38 5.54
N LEU A 14 -8.08 5.03 4.36
CA LEU A 14 -9.15 6.00 4.11
C LEU A 14 -10.55 5.38 4.13
N GLU A 15 -10.70 4.10 3.77
CA GLU A 15 -11.98 3.39 3.90
C GLU A 15 -12.38 3.24 5.38
N ASP A 16 -11.43 2.82 6.23
CA ASP A 16 -11.68 2.68 7.67
C ASP A 16 -11.95 4.03 8.32
N MET A 17 -11.25 5.08 7.92
CA MET A 17 -11.48 6.44 8.41
C MET A 17 -12.88 6.93 8.02
N ALA A 18 -13.27 6.75 6.76
CA ALA A 18 -14.62 7.07 6.29
C ALA A 18 -15.72 6.32 7.06
N ARG A 19 -15.47 5.07 7.45
CA ARG A 19 -16.44 4.23 8.14
C ARG A 19 -16.53 4.49 9.64
N TYR A 20 -15.38 4.59 10.32
CA TYR A 20 -15.32 4.57 11.78
C TYR A 20 -14.99 5.92 12.41
N ALA A 21 -14.55 6.89 11.61
CA ALA A 21 -14.23 8.23 12.07
C ALA A 21 -14.53 9.30 11.00
N PRO A 22 -15.76 9.36 10.44
CA PRO A 22 -16.10 10.28 9.35
C PRO A 22 -15.94 11.75 9.72
N ASP A 23 -16.11 12.08 11.00
CA ASP A 23 -15.96 13.43 11.54
C ASP A 23 -14.52 13.77 11.97
N LEU A 24 -13.56 12.86 11.77
CA LEU A 24 -12.17 13.14 12.12
C LEU A 24 -11.60 14.19 11.17
N GLU A 25 -11.15 15.31 11.73
CA GLU A 25 -10.39 16.30 10.99
C GLU A 25 -8.93 15.82 10.88
N PHE A 26 -8.48 15.55 9.66
CA PHE A 26 -7.11 15.12 9.40
C PHE A 26 -6.57 15.67 8.07
N GLY A 27 -5.25 15.66 7.95
CA GLY A 27 -4.54 15.87 6.69
C GLY A 27 -3.60 14.71 6.41
N VAL A 28 -3.14 14.62 5.16
CA VAL A 28 -2.13 13.66 4.73
C VAL A 28 -0.97 14.41 4.11
N ASP A 29 0.24 14.10 4.56
CA ASP A 29 1.48 14.57 3.95
C ASP A 29 2.51 13.43 3.90
N PHE A 30 3.66 13.69 3.29
CA PHE A 30 4.79 12.76 3.29
C PHE A 30 5.28 12.47 4.71
N ILE A 31 5.83 11.27 4.91
CA ILE A 31 6.53 10.91 6.14
C ILE A 31 7.67 11.92 6.36
N PRO A 32 7.75 12.55 7.55
CA PRO A 32 8.80 13.52 7.84
C PRO A 32 10.20 12.90 7.69
N THR A 33 11.09 13.59 6.98
CA THR A 33 12.51 13.23 6.94
C THR A 33 13.25 13.97 8.06
N PRO A 34 14.42 13.47 8.53
CA PRO A 34 15.20 14.14 9.56
C PRO A 34 15.58 15.59 9.21
N THR A 35 15.70 15.92 7.93
CA THR A 35 16.02 17.27 7.45
C THR A 35 14.78 18.10 7.07
N GLY A 36 13.60 17.48 7.01
CA GLY A 36 12.40 18.08 6.42
C GLY A 36 12.45 18.23 4.89
N GLU A 37 13.53 17.78 4.25
CA GLU A 37 13.72 17.85 2.81
C GLU A 37 13.67 16.46 2.17
N LYS A 38 13.44 16.43 0.86
CA LYS A 38 13.53 15.22 0.02
C LYS A 38 12.67 14.06 0.50
N PRO A 39 11.34 14.25 0.61
CA PRO A 39 10.44 13.16 1.00
C PRO A 39 10.53 12.02 -0.01
N THR A 40 10.69 10.80 0.48
CA THR A 40 10.65 9.60 -0.33
C THR A 40 9.33 8.88 -0.12
N ALA A 41 8.89 8.14 -1.13
CA ALA A 41 7.73 7.28 -1.04
C ALA A 41 8.07 5.89 -1.57
N TRP A 42 7.25 4.91 -1.21
CA TRP A 42 7.37 3.56 -1.72
C TRP A 42 6.11 3.19 -2.48
N ILE A 43 6.26 2.68 -3.70
CA ILE A 43 5.14 2.15 -4.45
C ILE A 43 4.92 0.69 -4.05
N GLY A 44 3.80 0.47 -3.38
CA GLY A 44 3.27 -0.86 -3.07
C GLY A 44 2.22 -1.31 -4.09
N GLY A 45 1.56 -2.42 -3.77
CA GLY A 45 0.44 -2.93 -4.54
C GLY A 45 0.27 -4.43 -4.38
N TRP A 46 -0.80 -4.93 -4.98
CA TRP A 46 -1.12 -6.36 -5.04
C TRP A 46 -0.95 -6.83 -6.49
N GLY A 47 -0.46 -8.04 -6.66
CA GLY A 47 -0.36 -8.71 -7.95
C GLY A 47 -1.04 -10.06 -7.90
N ILE A 48 -1.66 -10.46 -9.01
CA ILE A 48 -2.19 -11.81 -9.20
C ILE A 48 -1.09 -12.61 -9.91
N VAL A 49 -0.83 -13.83 -9.44
CA VAL A 49 0.24 -14.68 -9.96
C VAL A 49 -0.29 -16.06 -10.29
N ILE A 50 0.27 -16.67 -11.34
CA ILE A 50 0.05 -18.09 -11.67
C ILE A 50 1.21 -18.88 -11.07
N LEU A 51 0.89 -19.85 -10.21
CA LEU A 51 1.91 -20.67 -9.55
C LEU A 51 2.60 -21.59 -10.57
N ARG A 52 3.93 -21.75 -10.43
CA ARG A 52 4.69 -22.76 -11.16
C ARG A 52 4.15 -24.15 -10.78
N GLY A 53 3.64 -24.89 -11.77
CA GLY A 53 3.00 -26.19 -11.55
C GLY A 53 1.47 -26.16 -11.45
N SER A 54 0.82 -25.04 -11.79
CA SER A 54 -0.64 -25.04 -11.99
C SER A 54 -1.05 -26.16 -12.95
N LYS A 55 -2.09 -26.92 -12.58
CA LYS A 55 -2.73 -27.92 -13.45
C LYS A 55 -3.62 -27.30 -14.53
N HIS A 56 -3.89 -26.00 -14.41
CA HIS A 56 -4.81 -25.23 -15.25
C HIS A 56 -4.16 -23.88 -15.64
N PRO A 57 -3.02 -23.87 -16.35
CA PRO A 57 -2.31 -22.62 -16.66
C PRO A 57 -3.09 -21.73 -17.64
N GLU A 58 -3.77 -22.32 -18.62
CA GLU A 58 -4.53 -21.59 -19.63
C GLU A 58 -5.80 -20.96 -19.03
N GLU A 59 -6.53 -21.72 -18.21
CA GLU A 59 -7.73 -21.21 -17.53
C GLU A 59 -7.36 -20.13 -16.50
N ALA A 60 -6.24 -20.30 -15.80
CA ALA A 60 -5.71 -19.28 -14.90
C ALA A 60 -5.32 -17.99 -15.66
N TRP A 61 -4.76 -18.12 -16.86
CA TRP A 61 -4.47 -16.98 -17.73
C TRP A 61 -5.75 -16.27 -18.18
N SER A 62 -6.75 -17.00 -18.69
CA SER A 62 -8.03 -16.40 -19.08
C SER A 62 -8.74 -15.72 -17.91
N TYR A 63 -8.69 -16.29 -16.70
CA TYR A 63 -9.20 -15.64 -15.50
C TYR A 63 -8.43 -14.36 -15.16
N MET A 64 -7.11 -14.37 -15.28
CA MET A 64 -6.27 -13.19 -15.06
C MET A 64 -6.60 -12.07 -16.05
N GLU A 65 -6.80 -12.39 -17.33
CA GLU A 65 -7.25 -11.42 -18.33
C GLU A 65 -8.61 -10.82 -17.97
N PHE A 66 -9.56 -11.66 -17.55
CA PHE A 66 -10.87 -11.20 -17.14
C PHE A 66 -10.81 -10.29 -15.90
N VAL A 67 -10.18 -10.72 -14.81
CA VAL A 67 -10.18 -9.96 -13.54
C VAL A 67 -9.42 -8.63 -13.64
N MET A 68 -8.49 -8.52 -14.60
CA MET A 68 -7.76 -7.28 -14.90
C MET A 68 -8.46 -6.41 -15.96
N SER A 69 -9.57 -6.88 -16.53
CA SER A 69 -10.34 -6.12 -17.52
C SER A 69 -11.07 -4.93 -16.91
N HIS A 70 -11.42 -3.97 -17.76
CA HIS A 70 -12.28 -2.85 -17.36
C HIS A 70 -13.67 -3.35 -16.91
N GLU A 71 -14.23 -4.35 -17.58
CA GLU A 71 -15.53 -4.94 -17.23
C GLU A 71 -15.55 -5.49 -15.79
N ALA A 72 -14.52 -6.26 -15.41
CA ALA A 72 -14.42 -6.80 -14.06
C ALA A 72 -14.24 -5.69 -13.00
N ALA A 73 -13.44 -4.66 -13.32
CA ALA A 73 -13.27 -3.50 -12.44
C ALA A 73 -14.57 -2.72 -12.27
N GLU A 74 -15.34 -2.51 -13.35
CA GLU A 74 -16.64 -1.86 -13.31
C GLU A 74 -17.65 -2.64 -12.46
N ALA A 75 -17.73 -3.96 -12.68
CA ALA A 75 -18.60 -4.84 -11.89
C ALA A 75 -18.24 -4.78 -10.40
N TRP A 76 -16.95 -4.81 -10.07
CA TRP A 76 -16.48 -4.71 -8.68
C TRP A 76 -16.80 -3.35 -8.05
N VAL A 77 -16.49 -2.24 -8.72
CA VAL A 77 -16.77 -0.88 -8.22
C VAL A 77 -18.27 -0.68 -8.01
N LYS A 78 -19.12 -1.07 -8.98
CA LYS A 78 -20.57 -0.98 -8.83
C LYS A 78 -21.09 -1.83 -7.67
N GLY A 79 -20.57 -3.04 -7.53
CA GLY A 79 -20.90 -3.93 -6.41
C GLY A 79 -20.54 -3.31 -5.06
N ALA A 80 -19.33 -2.75 -4.93
CA ALA A 80 -18.87 -2.09 -3.72
C ALA A 80 -19.73 -0.85 -3.39
N VAL A 81 -19.99 0.02 -4.37
CA VAL A 81 -20.85 1.20 -4.20
C VAL A 81 -22.25 0.81 -3.71
N ASN A 82 -22.87 -0.21 -4.33
CA ASN A 82 -24.19 -0.69 -3.91
C ASN A 82 -24.16 -1.25 -2.48
N TYR A 83 -23.15 -2.07 -2.16
CA TYR A 83 -22.98 -2.65 -0.83
C TYR A 83 -22.86 -1.58 0.27
N MET A 84 -22.09 -0.51 0.01
CA MET A 84 -21.91 0.59 0.96
C MET A 84 -23.20 1.40 1.08
N LYS A 85 -23.86 1.70 -0.04
CA LYS A 85 -25.13 2.43 -0.06
C LYS A 85 -26.23 1.73 0.75
N GLU A 86 -26.37 0.41 0.63
CA GLU A 86 -27.31 -0.39 1.42
C GLU A 86 -27.08 -0.30 2.93
N ARG A 87 -25.87 0.11 3.34
CA ARG A 87 -25.45 0.26 4.74
C ARG A 87 -25.34 1.71 5.19
N ASN A 88 -25.77 2.66 4.36
CA ASN A 88 -25.60 4.10 4.58
C ASN A 88 -24.13 4.48 4.84
N LEU A 89 -23.22 3.86 4.08
CA LEU A 89 -21.79 4.17 4.10
C LEU A 89 -21.39 4.87 2.80
N VAL A 90 -20.42 5.76 2.89
CA VAL A 90 -19.82 6.42 1.72
C VAL A 90 -18.74 5.49 1.14
N PRO A 91 -18.80 5.14 -0.15
CA PRO A 91 -17.80 4.28 -0.78
C PRO A 91 -16.46 5.00 -0.97
N VAL A 92 -15.39 4.40 -0.46
CA VAL A 92 -14.00 4.81 -0.74
C VAL A 92 -13.30 3.63 -1.41
N MET A 93 -13.05 3.74 -2.71
CA MET A 93 -12.38 2.67 -3.46
C MET A 93 -10.86 2.73 -3.22
N PRO A 94 -10.12 1.60 -3.29
CA PRO A 94 -8.68 1.60 -3.06
C PRO A 94 -7.90 2.18 -4.24
N GLY A 95 -6.64 2.58 -3.97
CA GLY A 95 -5.75 3.28 -4.90
C GLY A 95 -5.59 2.64 -6.27
N ALA A 96 -5.59 1.30 -6.33
CA ALA A 96 -5.51 0.56 -7.59
C ALA A 96 -6.59 0.96 -8.62
N THR A 97 -7.78 1.34 -8.15
CA THR A 97 -8.88 1.80 -9.03
C THR A 97 -8.68 3.21 -9.56
N TRP A 98 -7.97 4.07 -8.81
CA TRP A 98 -7.85 5.49 -9.13
C TRP A 98 -6.99 5.73 -10.36
N PHE A 99 -5.98 4.88 -10.56
CA PHE A 99 -5.03 5.05 -11.65
C PHE A 99 -5.42 4.26 -12.89
N GLY A 100 -5.90 3.02 -12.71
CA GLY A 100 -6.23 2.10 -13.81
C GLY A 100 -7.60 2.35 -14.47
N TYR A 101 -8.59 2.84 -13.71
CA TYR A 101 -9.99 2.94 -14.16
C TYR A 101 -10.59 4.30 -13.80
N LYS A 102 -10.05 5.36 -14.41
CA LYS A 102 -10.35 6.75 -14.05
C LYS A 102 -11.82 7.13 -14.20
N ASP A 103 -12.48 6.57 -15.20
CA ASP A 103 -13.90 6.80 -15.49
C ASP A 103 -14.82 6.27 -14.37
N LEU A 104 -14.44 5.18 -13.71
CA LEU A 104 -15.22 4.57 -12.63
C LEU A 104 -15.25 5.43 -11.35
N GLN A 105 -14.36 6.42 -11.22
CA GLN A 105 -14.35 7.34 -10.08
C GLN A 105 -15.62 8.17 -9.98
N ASN A 106 -16.27 8.44 -11.10
CA ASN A 106 -17.53 9.20 -11.15
C ASN A 106 -18.66 8.53 -10.36
N LEU A 107 -18.53 7.22 -10.08
CA LEU A 107 -19.54 6.44 -9.35
C LEU A 107 -19.51 6.68 -7.83
N TRP A 108 -18.42 7.22 -7.28
CA TRP A 108 -18.24 7.30 -5.82
C TRP A 108 -17.56 8.60 -5.34
N LEU A 109 -16.60 9.14 -6.11
CA LEU A 109 -15.81 10.30 -5.69
C LEU A 109 -16.64 11.58 -5.46
N PRO A 110 -17.71 11.88 -6.24
CA PRO A 110 -18.56 13.03 -5.95
C PRO A 110 -19.21 12.97 -4.56
N GLN A 111 -19.66 11.77 -4.14
CA GLN A 111 -20.23 11.56 -2.82
C GLN A 111 -19.18 11.75 -1.72
N VAL A 112 -17.96 11.21 -1.91
CA VAL A 112 -16.85 11.43 -0.98
C VAL A 112 -16.51 12.91 -0.85
N LYS A 113 -16.54 13.67 -1.94
CA LYS A 113 -16.28 15.13 -1.91
C LYS A 113 -17.30 15.88 -1.06
N GLU A 114 -18.57 15.50 -1.17
CA GLU A 114 -19.67 16.16 -0.47
C GLU A 114 -19.73 15.77 1.01
N GLU A 115 -19.61 14.47 1.31
CA GLU A 115 -19.86 13.92 2.64
C GLU A 115 -18.59 13.74 3.48
N LEU A 116 -17.41 13.61 2.85
CA LEU A 116 -16.13 13.31 3.52
C LEU A 116 -14.98 14.18 2.98
N PRO A 117 -15.00 15.51 3.18
CA PRO A 117 -14.05 16.43 2.58
C PRO A 117 -12.59 16.14 2.94
N TYR A 118 -12.29 15.72 4.18
CA TYR A 118 -10.92 15.36 4.59
C TYR A 118 -10.41 14.09 3.88
N VAL A 119 -11.29 13.11 3.64
CA VAL A 119 -10.96 11.91 2.85
C VAL A 119 -10.75 12.29 1.39
N TYR A 120 -11.57 13.18 0.83
CA TYR A 120 -11.40 13.68 -0.53
C TYR A 120 -10.04 14.37 -0.74
N GLU A 121 -9.64 15.25 0.18
CA GLU A 121 -8.32 15.91 0.12
C GLU A 121 -7.17 14.91 0.27
N ALA A 122 -7.32 13.91 1.15
CA ALA A 122 -6.34 12.83 1.30
C ALA A 122 -6.17 12.00 0.02
N ILE A 123 -7.27 11.66 -0.68
CA ILE A 123 -7.22 11.02 -2.01
C ILE A 123 -6.42 11.89 -2.98
N GLY A 124 -6.63 13.22 -2.96
CA GLY A 124 -5.87 14.19 -3.75
C GLY A 124 -4.36 14.14 -3.48
N HIS A 125 -3.97 14.04 -2.19
CA HIS A 125 -2.56 13.87 -1.81
C HIS A 125 -1.98 12.61 -2.46
N PHE A 126 -2.58 11.43 -2.22
CA PHE A 126 -2.05 10.15 -2.70
C PHE A 126 -1.99 10.07 -4.23
N ARG A 127 -2.97 10.64 -4.94
CA ARG A 127 -2.98 10.67 -6.41
C ARG A 127 -1.82 11.45 -7.02
N THR A 128 -1.33 12.46 -6.32
CA THR A 128 -0.26 13.36 -6.80
C THR A 128 1.08 13.13 -6.08
N ALA A 129 1.12 12.25 -5.08
CA ALA A 129 2.31 12.03 -4.26
C ALA A 129 3.53 11.60 -5.09
N GLY A 130 3.32 10.77 -6.12
CA GLY A 130 4.40 10.35 -7.02
C GLY A 130 5.04 11.48 -7.82
N GLU A 131 4.31 12.58 -8.07
CA GLU A 131 4.80 13.76 -8.78
C GLU A 131 5.55 14.72 -7.87
N ARG A 132 5.25 14.69 -6.56
CA ARG A 132 5.78 15.61 -5.55
C ARG A 132 6.90 15.01 -4.69
N ALA A 133 7.02 13.68 -4.65
CA ALA A 133 8.08 13.00 -3.92
C ALA A 133 9.45 13.27 -4.58
N TYR A 134 10.49 13.42 -3.77
CA TYR A 134 11.86 13.49 -4.29
C TYR A 134 12.24 12.22 -5.03
N LYS A 135 11.81 11.07 -4.49
CA LYS A 135 11.99 9.77 -5.14
C LYS A 135 10.94 8.78 -4.68
N VAL A 136 10.39 8.04 -5.64
CA VAL A 136 9.55 6.88 -5.39
C VAL A 136 10.39 5.62 -5.64
N TYR A 137 10.44 4.74 -4.65
CA TYR A 137 11.09 3.44 -4.77
C TYR A 137 10.05 2.39 -5.11
N ALA A 138 10.46 1.31 -5.77
CA ALA A 138 9.70 0.06 -5.82
C ALA A 138 10.40 -0.97 -4.95
N ARG A 139 9.69 -2.03 -4.55
CA ARG A 139 10.30 -3.13 -3.80
C ARG A 139 11.45 -3.72 -4.60
N GLU A 140 12.62 -3.92 -3.98
CA GLU A 140 13.74 -4.53 -4.69
C GLU A 140 13.38 -5.95 -5.15
N LYS A 141 13.78 -6.28 -6.38
CA LYS A 141 13.73 -7.65 -6.88
C LYS A 141 14.99 -8.35 -6.40
N ASN A 142 14.85 -9.32 -5.52
CA ASN A 142 15.94 -10.12 -5.01
C ASN A 142 15.47 -11.56 -4.71
N VAL A 143 16.41 -12.44 -4.40
CA VAL A 143 16.20 -13.88 -4.21
C VAL A 143 15.85 -14.26 -2.77
N ILE A 144 15.98 -13.32 -1.83
CA ILE A 144 15.69 -13.49 -0.39
C ILE A 144 14.73 -12.41 0.15
N PRO A 145 13.59 -12.15 -0.53
CA PRO A 145 12.77 -11.00 -0.19
C PRO A 145 12.12 -11.19 1.18
N ALA A 146 11.75 -12.41 1.56
CA ALA A 146 11.13 -12.66 2.86
C ALA A 146 12.13 -12.41 4.01
N GLU A 147 13.38 -12.81 3.81
CA GLU A 147 14.46 -12.70 4.79
C GLU A 147 14.83 -11.24 5.03
N ILE A 148 14.88 -10.41 3.98
CA ILE A 148 15.13 -8.96 4.12
C ILE A 148 14.05 -8.31 4.98
N TRP A 149 12.79 -8.63 4.73
CA TRP A 149 11.67 -8.07 5.49
C TRP A 149 11.67 -8.53 6.94
N LYS A 150 11.93 -9.81 7.18
CA LYS A 150 12.11 -10.34 8.52
C LYS A 150 13.27 -9.65 9.24
N ALA A 151 14.41 -9.50 8.57
CA ALA A 151 15.58 -8.84 9.13
C ALA A 151 15.31 -7.40 9.54
N GLN A 152 14.57 -6.64 8.72
CA GLN A 152 14.15 -5.28 9.05
C GLN A 152 13.21 -5.24 10.27
N GLY A 153 12.24 -6.15 10.32
CA GLY A 153 11.33 -6.29 11.48
C GLY A 153 12.09 -6.61 12.76
N ASP A 154 12.91 -7.66 12.75
CA ASP A 154 13.70 -8.10 13.89
C ASP A 154 14.70 -7.03 14.37
N ALA A 155 15.28 -6.26 13.44
CA ALA A 155 16.18 -5.16 13.79
C ALA A 155 15.43 -4.00 14.45
N THR A 156 14.25 -3.66 13.91
CA THR A 156 13.37 -2.62 14.44
C THR A 156 12.91 -2.98 15.85
N GLU A 157 12.42 -4.20 16.07
CA GLU A 157 11.99 -4.68 17.39
C GLU A 157 13.15 -4.68 18.39
N ALA A 158 14.33 -5.17 18.01
CA ALA A 158 15.50 -5.18 18.89
C ALA A 158 15.91 -3.77 19.33
N ALA A 159 15.81 -2.78 18.42
CA ALA A 159 16.09 -1.39 18.73
C ALA A 159 15.03 -0.74 19.62
N ILE A 160 13.74 -0.93 19.30
CA ILE A 160 12.61 -0.35 20.04
C ILE A 160 12.52 -0.90 21.46
N TYR A 161 12.79 -2.20 21.65
CA TYR A 161 12.81 -2.83 22.97
C TYR A 161 14.14 -2.68 23.71
N HIS A 162 15.08 -1.89 23.18
CA HIS A 162 16.39 -1.62 23.77
C HIS A 162 17.26 -2.88 24.01
N ASN A 163 17.01 -3.95 23.26
CA ASN A 163 17.82 -5.17 23.32
C ASN A 163 19.17 -5.00 22.60
N GLN A 164 19.24 -4.13 21.59
CA GLN A 164 20.44 -3.77 20.84
C GLN A 164 20.37 -2.30 20.43
N THR A 165 21.51 -1.65 20.17
CA THR A 165 21.49 -0.36 19.48
C THR A 165 21.01 -0.54 18.03
N PRO A 166 20.42 0.49 17.39
CA PRO A 166 20.03 0.41 15.98
C PRO A 166 21.18 -0.02 15.06
N LYS A 167 22.40 0.46 15.34
CA LYS A 167 23.59 0.11 14.55
C LYS A 167 23.94 -1.37 14.69
N GLU A 168 24.01 -1.89 15.90
CA GLU A 168 24.32 -3.30 16.16
C GLU A 168 23.27 -4.23 15.54
N ALA A 169 21.98 -3.91 15.74
CA ALA A 169 20.88 -4.67 15.18
C ALA A 169 21.02 -4.75 13.65
N LEU A 170 21.15 -3.61 12.98
CA LEU A 170 21.28 -3.56 11.52
C LEU A 170 22.54 -4.27 11.01
N THR A 171 23.70 -4.07 11.64
CA THR A 171 24.96 -4.73 11.24
C THR A 171 24.82 -6.24 11.29
N GLU A 172 24.33 -6.80 12.40
CA GLU A 172 24.18 -8.25 12.57
C GLU A 172 23.24 -8.85 11.51
N ARG A 173 22.11 -8.19 11.22
CA ARG A 173 21.15 -8.69 10.22
C ARG A 173 21.72 -8.56 8.81
N ASN A 174 22.45 -7.49 8.52
CA ASN A 174 23.09 -7.30 7.22
C ASN A 174 24.13 -8.40 6.93
N GLU A 175 24.93 -8.80 7.92
CA GLU A 175 25.87 -9.92 7.77
C GLU A 175 25.17 -11.25 7.46
N LYS A 176 24.04 -11.53 8.14
CA LYS A 176 23.22 -12.74 7.89
C LYS A 176 22.64 -12.73 6.48
N LEU A 177 22.09 -11.60 6.04
CA LEU A 177 21.54 -11.44 4.69
C LEU A 177 22.64 -11.59 3.63
N GLN A 178 23.81 -11.00 3.84
CA GLN A 178 24.94 -11.12 2.91
C GLN A 178 25.40 -12.56 2.78
N LYS A 179 25.43 -13.32 3.88
CA LYS A 179 25.75 -14.74 3.85
C LYS A 179 24.76 -15.53 2.99
N LEU A 180 23.45 -15.30 3.15
CA LEU A 180 22.42 -15.95 2.34
C LEU A 180 22.55 -15.62 0.86
N LEU A 181 22.85 -14.36 0.53
CA LEU A 181 23.11 -13.96 -0.86
C LEU A 181 24.35 -14.68 -1.41
N ASN A 182 25.44 -14.73 -0.65
CA ASN A 182 26.64 -15.43 -1.07
C ASN A 182 26.36 -16.92 -1.32
N GLU A 183 25.68 -17.59 -0.39
CA GLU A 183 25.32 -19.01 -0.53
C GLU A 183 24.47 -19.24 -1.79
N PHE A 184 23.48 -18.38 -2.06
CA PHE A 184 22.67 -18.48 -3.28
C PHE A 184 23.52 -18.38 -4.54
N TYR A 185 24.37 -17.34 -4.64
CA TYR A 185 25.16 -17.07 -5.84
C TYR A 185 26.41 -17.96 -6.00
N GLU A 186 26.87 -18.62 -4.93
CA GLU A 186 27.93 -19.65 -5.01
C GLU A 186 27.41 -20.98 -5.56
N THR A 187 26.09 -21.22 -5.51
CA THR A 187 25.46 -22.47 -5.97
C THR A 187 24.93 -22.43 -7.42
N ASP A 188 24.97 -21.27 -8.07
CA ASP A 188 24.65 -21.06 -9.49
C ASP A 188 25.91 -21.08 -10.38
#